data_AF-A0A969NCA5-F1
#
_entry.id   AF-A0A969NCA5-F1
#
_cell.length_a   1.000
_cell.length_b   1.000
_cell.length_c   1.000
_cell.angle_alpha   90.00
_cell.angle_beta   90.00
_cell.angle_gamma   90.00
#
_symmetry.space_group_name_H-M   'P 1'
#
loop_
_entity.id
_entity.type
_entity.pdbx_description
1 polymer ?
#
loop_
_entity_poly.entity_id
_entity_poly.type
_entity_poly.pdbx_seq_one_letter_code
_entity_poly.pdbx_strand_id
1 'polypeptide(L)'
;MRNLKIASCIIVIVMFFASCSQKPSEMILGEWKITDIQSSEAIPEELAEIHRQTIEEMIASSKLTIKADGTFENNISETSSSGKWALSEDAKTLTMTYEGGSEEVSKVDELTETKLVVSIEVNEAKNTIVYEKQAAN
;
A
#
# COMPACT_ATOMS: atom_id res chain seq x y z
N MET A 1 -48.53 -41.57 -24.69
CA MET A 1 -47.94 -41.25 -23.37
C MET A 1 -46.43 -41.33 -23.50
N ARG A 2 -45.74 -40.20 -23.30
CA ARG A 2 -44.30 -39.95 -23.52
C ARG A 2 -43.48 -40.47 -22.33
N ASN A 3 -42.45 -41.28 -22.57
CA ASN A 3 -41.38 -41.51 -21.60
C ASN A 3 -40.06 -40.98 -22.19
N LEU A 4 -39.66 -39.84 -21.66
CA LEU A 4 -38.57 -38.98 -22.11
C LEU A 4 -37.26 -39.47 -21.51
N LYS A 5 -36.30 -39.85 -22.36
CA LYS A 5 -34.90 -40.08 -21.99
C LYS A 5 -34.23 -38.71 -21.79
N ILE A 6 -33.65 -38.44 -20.62
CA ILE A 6 -32.75 -37.29 -20.43
C ILE A 6 -31.46 -37.81 -19.81
N ALA A 7 -30.45 -38.00 -20.66
CA ALA A 7 -29.07 -38.15 -20.25
C ALA A 7 -28.55 -36.76 -19.85
N SER A 8 -28.16 -36.61 -18.58
CA SER A 8 -27.69 -35.36 -18.01
C SER A 8 -26.18 -35.23 -18.25
N CYS A 9 -25.79 -34.51 -19.29
CA CYS A 9 -24.40 -34.07 -19.50
C CYS A 9 -24.10 -32.93 -18.51
N ILE A 10 -23.31 -33.20 -17.48
CA ILE A 10 -22.74 -32.19 -16.60
C ILE A 10 -21.59 -31.52 -17.37
N ILE A 11 -21.84 -30.32 -17.89
CA ILE A 11 -20.83 -29.46 -18.50
C ILE A 11 -20.12 -28.73 -17.35
N VAL A 12 -18.91 -29.18 -17.01
CA VAL A 12 -18.01 -28.47 -16.09
C VAL A 12 -17.41 -27.30 -16.87
N ILE A 13 -18.05 -26.12 -16.77
CA ILE A 13 -17.51 -24.87 -17.30
C ILE A 13 -16.38 -24.43 -16.35
N VAL A 14 -15.16 -24.81 -16.68
CA VAL A 14 -13.96 -24.23 -16.08
C VAL A 14 -13.82 -22.81 -16.64
N MET A 15 -14.43 -21.84 -15.97
CA MET A 15 -14.12 -20.42 -16.21
C MET A 15 -12.69 -20.18 -15.73
N PHE A 16 -11.74 -20.31 -16.65
CA PHE A 16 -10.44 -19.66 -16.51
C PHE A 16 -10.70 -18.16 -16.50
N PHE A 17 -10.93 -17.60 -15.31
CA PHE A 17 -10.59 -16.21 -15.07
C PHE A 17 -9.09 -16.13 -15.31
N ALA A 18 -8.71 -15.76 -16.54
CA ALA A 18 -7.44 -15.14 -16.79
C ALA A 18 -7.43 -13.89 -15.92
N SER A 19 -7.03 -14.07 -14.66
CA SER A 19 -6.55 -12.99 -13.83
C SER A 19 -5.38 -12.43 -14.61
N CYS A 20 -5.61 -11.35 -15.35
CA CYS A 20 -4.55 -10.44 -15.71
C CYS A 20 -4.03 -9.92 -14.37
N SER A 21 -3.19 -10.73 -13.73
CA SER A 21 -2.49 -10.39 -12.51
C SER A 21 -1.47 -9.35 -12.94
N GLN A 22 -1.87 -8.09 -12.89
CA GLN A 22 -0.97 -6.97 -13.06
C GLN A 22 0.22 -7.19 -12.12
N LYS A 23 1.44 -6.93 -12.61
CA LYS A 23 2.61 -7.25 -11.81
C LYS A 23 2.61 -6.37 -10.56
N PRO A 24 3.01 -6.87 -9.38
CA PRO A 24 3.07 -6.03 -8.18
C PRO A 24 3.89 -4.74 -8.39
N SER A 25 4.97 -4.82 -9.18
CA SER A 25 5.79 -3.67 -9.57
C SER A 25 5.05 -2.62 -10.40
N GLU A 26 3.96 -2.99 -11.09
CA GLU A 26 3.10 -2.07 -11.83
C GLU A 26 1.97 -1.53 -10.93
N MET A 27 1.47 -2.34 -9.98
CA MET A 27 0.42 -1.94 -9.04
C MET A 27 0.87 -0.81 -8.11
N ILE A 28 2.13 -0.81 -7.68
CA ILE A 28 2.69 0.17 -6.74
C ILE A 28 2.91 1.57 -7.37
N LEU A 29 2.97 1.67 -8.70
CA LEU A 29 3.24 2.93 -9.41
C LEU A 29 2.07 3.89 -9.29
N GLY A 30 2.34 5.18 -9.08
CA GLY A 30 1.32 6.24 -9.08
C GLY A 30 1.42 7.15 -7.87
N GLU A 31 0.37 7.96 -7.68
CA GLU A 31 0.25 8.87 -6.55
C GLU A 31 -0.59 8.24 -5.44
N TRP A 32 -0.15 8.39 -4.20
CA TRP A 32 -0.69 7.77 -3.01
C TRP A 32 -0.87 8.83 -1.92
N LYS A 33 -1.96 8.70 -1.16
CA LYS A 33 -2.26 9.56 0.00
C LYS A 33 -2.44 8.69 1.23
N ILE A 34 -1.87 9.12 2.36
CA ILE A 34 -2.12 8.46 3.65
C ILE A 34 -3.58 8.70 4.04
N THR A 35 -4.25 7.63 4.46
CA THR A 35 -5.65 7.68 4.93
C THR A 35 -5.78 7.22 6.38
N ASP A 36 -4.82 6.44 6.88
CA ASP A 36 -4.79 5.99 8.26
C ASP A 36 -3.35 5.74 8.73
N ILE A 37 -3.10 5.99 10.00
CA ILE A 37 -1.84 5.72 10.69
C ILE A 37 -2.19 5.08 12.03
N GLN A 38 -1.67 3.88 12.27
CA GLN A 38 -1.86 3.15 13.52
C GLN A 38 -0.51 2.87 14.17
N SER A 39 -0.41 3.12 15.47
CA SER A 39 0.75 2.72 16.27
C SER A 39 0.33 1.74 17.35
N SER A 40 1.15 0.72 17.60
CA SER A 40 0.97 -0.17 18.75
C SER A 40 1.53 0.42 20.05
N GLU A 41 2.26 1.53 19.99
CA GLU A 41 2.82 2.19 21.16
C GLU A 41 1.72 2.91 21.96
N ALA A 42 1.77 2.78 23.28
CA ALA A 42 0.84 3.48 24.15
C ALA A 42 1.22 4.96 24.21
N ILE A 43 0.33 5.83 23.74
CA ILE A 43 0.51 7.28 23.82
C ILE A 43 0.06 7.75 25.21
N PRO A 44 0.91 8.44 25.98
CA PRO A 44 0.51 9.05 27.25
C PRO A 44 -0.68 10.01 27.05
N GLU A 45 -1.62 10.03 28.01
CA GLU A 45 -2.86 10.81 27.89
C GLU A 45 -2.57 12.29 27.69
N GLU A 46 -1.53 12.82 28.33
CA GLU A 46 -1.08 14.20 28.19
C GLU A 46 -0.56 14.57 26.80
N LEU A 47 -0.19 13.58 25.98
CA LEU A 47 0.28 13.76 24.59
C LEU A 47 -0.77 13.35 23.55
N ALA A 48 -1.89 12.74 23.96
CA ALA A 48 -2.86 12.16 23.04
C ALA A 48 -3.42 13.17 22.04
N GLU A 49 -3.72 14.40 22.49
CA GLU A 49 -4.26 15.45 21.62
C GLU A 49 -3.22 15.98 20.62
N ILE A 50 -1.98 16.18 21.07
CA ILE A 50 -0.89 16.61 20.19
C ILE A 50 -0.61 15.53 19.15
N HIS A 51 -0.55 14.28 19.57
CA HIS A 51 -0.35 13.13 18.68
C HIS A 51 -1.46 13.02 17.64
N ARG A 52 -2.71 13.18 18.04
CA ARG A 52 -3.88 13.19 17.14
C ARG A 52 -3.77 14.30 16.10
N GLN A 53 -3.44 15.52 16.52
CA GLN A 53 -3.27 16.66 15.60
C GLN A 53 -2.12 16.43 14.60
N THR A 54 -1.00 15.87 15.05
CA THR A 54 0.12 15.53 14.17
C THR A 54 -0.28 14.48 13.13
N ILE A 55 -1.00 13.42 13.53
CA ILE A 55 -1.50 12.42 12.57
C ILE A 55 -2.46 13.06 11.56
N GLU A 56 -3.40 13.88 12.02
CA GLU A 56 -4.36 14.56 11.15
C GLU A 56 -3.66 15.47 10.13
N GLU A 57 -2.64 16.21 10.55
CA GLU A 57 -1.83 17.05 9.66
C GLU A 57 -1.07 16.22 8.62
N MET A 58 -0.44 15.12 9.03
CA MET A 58 0.26 14.21 8.13
C MET A 58 -0.69 13.62 7.09
N ILE A 59 -1.87 13.12 7.51
CA ILE A 59 -2.90 12.58 6.61
C ILE A 59 -3.34 13.65 5.62
N ALA A 60 -3.63 14.87 6.09
CA ALA A 60 -4.16 15.94 5.26
C ALA A 60 -3.18 16.37 4.15
N SER A 61 -1.89 16.43 4.49
CA SER A 61 -0.82 16.98 3.64
C SER A 61 -0.05 15.93 2.84
N SER A 62 -0.19 14.64 3.16
CA SER A 62 0.60 13.58 2.52
C SER A 62 0.37 13.45 1.01
N LYS A 63 1.47 13.29 0.28
CA LYS A 63 1.50 12.87 -1.12
C LYS A 63 2.78 12.08 -1.40
N LEU A 64 2.62 10.82 -1.78
CA LEU A 64 3.70 9.94 -2.21
C LEU A 64 3.52 9.59 -3.69
N THR A 65 4.52 9.86 -4.52
CA THR A 65 4.55 9.52 -5.94
C THR A 65 5.63 8.46 -6.19
N ILE A 66 5.25 7.28 -6.66
CA ILE A 66 6.15 6.18 -7.01
C ILE A 66 6.20 6.06 -8.54
N LYS A 67 7.38 6.24 -9.14
CA LYS A 67 7.56 6.31 -10.60
C LYS A 67 8.16 5.01 -11.15
N ALA A 68 7.85 4.74 -12.42
CA ALA A 68 8.30 3.53 -13.13
C ALA A 68 9.82 3.46 -13.34
N ASP A 69 10.52 4.59 -13.25
CA ASP A 69 11.98 4.69 -13.37
C ASP A 69 12.73 4.30 -12.09
N GLY A 70 12.02 3.83 -11.07
CA GLY A 70 12.59 3.43 -9.79
C GLY A 70 12.82 4.59 -8.82
N THR A 71 12.28 5.78 -9.10
CA THR A 71 12.34 6.95 -8.20
C THR A 71 11.02 7.22 -7.48
N PHE A 72 11.09 7.93 -6.36
CA PHE A 72 9.91 8.41 -5.65
C PHE A 72 10.06 9.87 -5.23
N GLU A 73 8.93 10.51 -4.97
CA GLU A 73 8.80 11.81 -4.31
C GLU A 73 7.78 11.68 -3.18
N ASN A 74 8.09 12.19 -2.00
CA ASN A 74 7.22 12.17 -0.83
C ASN A 74 7.14 13.57 -0.22
N ASN A 75 5.92 14.07 -0.06
CA ASN A 75 5.62 15.34 0.58
C ASN A 75 4.71 15.07 1.77
N ILE A 76 5.14 15.50 2.96
CA ILE A 76 4.35 15.44 4.19
C ILE A 76 4.56 16.78 4.90
N SER A 77 3.46 17.50 5.15
CA SER A 77 3.46 18.89 5.61
C SER A 77 4.36 19.78 4.74
N GLU A 78 5.31 20.50 5.34
CA GLU A 78 6.26 21.37 4.62
C GLU A 78 7.54 20.64 4.17
N THR A 79 7.65 19.34 4.44
CA THR A 79 8.85 18.56 4.14
C THR A 79 8.67 17.76 2.86
N SER A 80 9.56 17.99 1.89
CA SER A 80 9.68 17.20 0.68
C SER A 80 10.92 16.31 0.74
N SER A 81 10.79 15.07 0.29
CA SER A 81 11.89 14.12 0.18
C SER A 81 11.78 13.33 -1.13
N SER A 82 12.91 12.86 -1.65
CA SER A 82 13.00 12.08 -2.88
C SER A 82 14.06 11.01 -2.75
N GLY A 83 14.00 10.02 -3.64
CA GLY A 83 14.96 8.93 -3.63
C GLY A 83 14.63 7.84 -4.63
N LYS A 84 15.16 6.66 -4.36
CA LYS A 84 14.90 5.42 -5.11
C LYS A 84 14.01 4.50 -4.31
N TRP A 85 13.25 3.65 -4.99
CA TRP A 85 12.48 2.60 -4.35
C TRP A 85 12.78 1.24 -4.99
N ALA A 86 12.58 0.18 -4.21
CA ALA A 86 12.60 -1.19 -4.67
C ALA A 86 11.51 -1.99 -3.95
N LEU A 87 10.82 -2.86 -4.69
CA LEU A 87 9.86 -3.82 -4.16
C LEU A 87 10.44 -5.22 -4.35
N SER A 88 10.43 -6.05 -3.30
CA SER A 88 10.86 -7.45 -3.39
C SER A 88 10.01 -8.23 -4.40
N GLU A 89 10.56 -9.31 -4.96
CA GLU A 89 9.87 -10.12 -5.99
C GLU A 89 8.54 -10.72 -5.48
N ASP A 90 8.44 -11.01 -4.18
CA ASP A 90 7.23 -11.50 -3.51
C ASP A 90 6.26 -10.37 -3.08
N ALA A 91 6.64 -9.11 -3.34
CA ALA A 91 5.94 -7.91 -2.95
C ALA A 91 5.64 -7.81 -1.45
N LYS A 92 6.54 -8.33 -0.61
CA LYS A 92 6.44 -8.27 0.86
C LYS A 92 7.32 -7.24 1.52
N THR A 93 8.26 -6.65 0.78
CA THR A 93 9.19 -5.64 1.31
C THR A 93 9.31 -4.48 0.33
N LEU A 94 9.04 -3.27 0.82
CA LEU A 94 9.28 -2.02 0.12
C LEU A 94 10.49 -1.34 0.76
N THR A 95 11.53 -1.08 -0.03
CA THR A 95 12.71 -0.33 0.39
C THR A 95 12.69 1.04 -0.27
N MET A 96 12.84 2.10 0.51
CA MET A 96 12.99 3.49 0.05
C MET A 96 14.37 4.01 0.45
N THR A 97 15.20 4.34 -0.53
CA THR A 97 16.54 4.92 -0.34
C THR A 97 16.50 6.40 -0.67
N TYR A 98 16.61 7.26 0.33
CA TYR A 98 16.54 8.71 0.18
C TYR A 98 17.84 9.27 -0.41
N GLU A 99 17.79 10.48 -0.99
CA GLU A 99 18.97 11.14 -1.59
C GLU A 99 20.16 11.31 -0.60
N GLY A 100 19.90 11.34 0.70
CA GLY A 100 20.94 11.36 1.74
C GLY A 100 21.60 10.01 2.04
N GLY A 101 21.18 8.93 1.37
CA GLY A 101 21.67 7.57 1.56
C GLY A 101 21.04 6.81 2.72
N SER A 102 20.11 7.43 3.47
CA SER A 102 19.30 6.71 4.46
C SER A 102 18.34 5.76 3.76
N GLU A 103 18.11 4.60 4.37
CA GLU A 103 17.16 3.60 3.87
C GLU A 103 16.05 3.37 4.88
N GLU A 104 14.83 3.29 4.37
CA GLU A 104 13.65 2.83 5.10
C GLU A 104 13.19 1.51 4.48
N VAL A 105 13.03 0.49 5.33
CA VAL A 105 12.54 -0.84 4.92
C VAL A 105 11.21 -1.08 5.59
N SER A 106 10.17 -1.17 4.77
CA SER A 106 8.79 -1.38 5.19
C SER A 106 8.32 -2.77 4.76
N LYS A 107 7.58 -3.45 5.64
CA LYS A 107 6.83 -4.66 5.27
C LYS A 107 5.56 -4.26 4.52
N VAL A 108 5.27 -4.91 3.41
CA VAL A 108 4.03 -4.73 2.65
C VAL A 108 3.01 -5.77 3.12
N ASP A 109 2.04 -5.32 3.92
CA ASP A 109 0.97 -6.16 4.45
C ASP A 109 -0.14 -6.37 3.39
N GLU A 110 -0.43 -5.35 2.57
CA GLU A 110 -1.41 -5.40 1.47
C GLU A 110 -0.96 -4.49 0.31
N LEU A 111 -1.09 -4.99 -0.93
CA LEU A 111 -0.88 -4.20 -2.14
C LEU A 111 -1.93 -4.58 -3.18
N THR A 112 -2.72 -3.60 -3.59
CA THR A 112 -3.74 -3.71 -4.64
C THR A 112 -3.64 -2.51 -5.59
N GLU A 113 -4.51 -2.44 -6.59
CA GLU A 113 -4.57 -1.30 -7.51
C GLU A 113 -4.91 0.03 -6.83
N THR A 114 -5.61 0.02 -5.69
CA THR A 114 -6.11 1.25 -5.04
C THR A 114 -5.64 1.42 -3.60
N LYS A 115 -5.01 0.41 -3.02
CA LYS A 115 -4.64 0.38 -1.59
C LYS A 115 -3.26 -0.22 -1.39
N LEU A 116 -2.45 0.44 -0.57
CA LEU A 116 -1.15 -0.02 -0.08
C LEU A 116 -1.16 0.07 1.44
N VAL A 117 -0.87 -1.05 2.11
CA VAL A 117 -0.71 -1.09 3.57
C VAL A 117 0.71 -1.54 3.87
N VAL A 118 1.46 -0.69 4.56
CA VAL A 118 2.83 -0.99 5.00
C VAL A 118 2.93 -0.96 6.50
N SER A 119 3.89 -1.71 7.04
CA SER A 119 4.25 -1.64 8.44
C SER A 119 5.75 -1.57 8.68
N ILE A 120 6.11 -0.84 9.73
CA ILE A 120 7.48 -0.62 10.20
C ILE A 120 7.53 -1.02 11.68
N GLU A 121 8.50 -1.85 12.03
CA GLU A 121 8.74 -2.25 13.42
C GLU A 121 9.97 -1.50 13.96
N VAL A 122 9.78 -0.71 15.02
CA VAL A 122 10.83 0.03 15.71
C VAL A 122 10.71 -0.25 17.20
N ASN A 123 11.76 -0.78 17.84
CA ASN A 123 11.77 -1.07 19.28
C ASN A 123 10.54 -1.84 19.77
N GLU A 124 10.16 -2.92 19.07
CA GLU A 124 8.97 -3.76 19.35
C GLU A 124 7.61 -3.08 19.07
N ALA A 125 7.59 -1.78 18.77
CA ALA A 125 6.39 -1.08 18.32
C ALA A 125 6.16 -1.29 16.82
N LYS A 126 4.96 -1.71 16.45
CA LYS A 126 4.50 -1.81 15.07
C LYS A 126 3.74 -0.54 14.70
N ASN A 127 4.20 0.16 13.69
CA ASN A 127 3.49 1.26 13.06
C ASN A 127 2.95 0.78 11.70
N THR A 128 1.68 1.03 11.42
CA THR A 128 1.01 0.66 10.16
C THR A 128 0.51 1.93 9.48
N ILE A 129 0.81 2.08 8.20
CA ILE A 129 0.36 3.21 7.38
C ILE A 129 -0.48 2.67 6.23
N VAL A 130 -1.67 3.24 6.06
CA VAL A 130 -2.58 2.90 4.97
C VAL A 130 -2.59 4.02 3.95
N TYR A 131 -2.28 3.67 2.71
CA TYR A 131 -2.32 4.57 1.57
C TYR A 131 -3.47 4.19 0.63
N GLU A 132 -4.14 5.21 0.10
CA GLU A 132 -5.07 5.08 -1.01
C GLU A 132 -4.53 5.78 -2.25
N LYS A 133 -4.69 5.11 -3.39
CA LYS A 133 -4.23 5.62 -4.68
C LYS A 133 -5.09 6.79 -5.12
N GLN A 134 -4.44 7.87 -5.53
CA GLN A 134 -5.12 9.04 -6.06
C GLN A 134 -5.47 8.82 -7.54
N ALA A 135 -6.63 9.30 -7.96
CA ALA A 135 -7.00 9.28 -9.37
C ALA A 135 -6.01 10.15 -10.16
N ALA A 136 -5.61 9.68 -11.35
CA ALA A 136 -4.84 10.51 -12.28
C ALA A 136 -5.73 11.70 -12.69
N ASN A 137 -5.27 12.92 -12.37
CA ASN A 137 -5.93 14.16 -12.78
C ASN A 137 -5.72 14.46 -14.26
#